data_AF-A0A2J0MWZ9-F1
#
_entry.id   AF-A0A2J0MWZ9-F1
#
_cell.length_a   1.000
_cell.length_b   1.000
_cell.length_c   1.000
_cell.angle_alpha   90.00
_cell.angle_beta   90.00
_cell.angle_gamma   90.00
#
_symmetry.space_group_name_H-M   'P 1'
#
loop_
_entity.id
_entity.type
_entity.pdbx_description
1 polymer ?
#
loop_
_entity_poly.entity_id
_entity_poly.type
_entity_poly.pdbx_seq_one_letter_code
_entity_poly.pdbx_strand_id
1 'polypeptide(L)'
;TADKWKDFLKSIGFNADLIGGFVPNYGEREMFLCAISEGYLAVTFPHELTHLIFKDLAGKSNIPLWLNEGLANYEASVTSVSNELLTKSIKQGTHILLGDLLRMTNYPQGKDARELFYAQSEKMVEFLITQYGREKFRKFCDFVFKNKSFKEAVFSVYSKDFKDLEDFNIKLVEYIVK
;
A
#
# COMPACT_ATOMS: atom_id res chain seq x y z
N THR A 1 22.32 -11.33 -13.24
CA THR A 1 22.71 -9.93 -12.99
C THR A 1 21.53 -9.04 -13.33
N ALA A 2 21.43 -7.83 -12.78
CA ALA A 2 20.33 -6.90 -13.04
C ALA A 2 20.13 -6.60 -14.53
N ASP A 3 21.21 -6.58 -15.32
CA ASP A 3 21.12 -6.35 -16.78
C ASP A 3 20.44 -7.51 -17.52
N LYS A 4 20.79 -8.77 -17.18
CA LYS A 4 20.10 -9.95 -17.75
C LYS A 4 18.62 -9.97 -17.42
N TRP A 5 18.24 -9.46 -16.24
CA TRP A 5 16.84 -9.33 -15.84
C TRP A 5 16.11 -8.30 -16.70
N LYS A 6 16.70 -7.10 -16.85
CA LYS A 6 16.14 -6.06 -17.71
C LYS A 6 16.01 -6.51 -19.17
N ASP A 7 16.98 -7.25 -19.68
CA ASP A 7 16.95 -7.81 -21.04
C ASP A 7 15.86 -8.88 -21.19
N PHE A 8 15.69 -9.74 -20.19
CA PHE A 8 14.58 -10.71 -20.16
C PHE A 8 13.22 -9.99 -20.19
N LEU A 9 13.02 -8.99 -19.33
CA LEU A 9 11.75 -8.25 -19.30
C LEU A 9 11.45 -7.60 -20.66
N LYS A 10 12.45 -6.96 -21.28
CA LYS A 10 12.30 -6.37 -22.62
C LYS A 10 11.93 -7.42 -23.68
N SER A 11 12.50 -8.62 -23.61
CA SER A 11 12.24 -9.67 -24.61
C SER A 11 10.81 -10.20 -24.55
N ILE A 12 10.17 -10.15 -23.38
CA ILE A 12 8.75 -10.50 -23.19
C ILE A 12 7.81 -9.28 -23.25
N GLY A 13 8.31 -8.11 -23.69
CA GLY A 13 7.49 -6.92 -23.93
C GLY A 13 7.28 -6.00 -22.73
N PHE A 14 7.97 -6.24 -21.60
CA PHE A 14 7.91 -5.37 -20.42
C PHE A 14 9.12 -4.43 -20.34
N ASN A 15 8.88 -3.15 -20.10
CA ASN A 15 9.94 -2.19 -19.80
C ASN A 15 9.76 -1.69 -18.37
N ALA A 16 10.37 -2.39 -17.41
CA ALA A 16 10.32 -2.02 -16.00
C ALA A 16 11.74 -1.72 -15.49
N ASP A 17 11.89 -0.57 -14.81
CA ASP A 17 13.07 -0.26 -14.02
C ASP A 17 13.08 -1.00 -12.67
N LEU A 18 12.05 -1.80 -12.39
CA LEU A 18 11.87 -2.55 -11.14
C LEU A 18 12.81 -3.74 -11.11
N ILE A 19 13.82 -3.64 -10.25
CA ILE A 19 14.91 -4.61 -10.13
C ILE A 19 14.45 -5.88 -9.39
N GLY A 20 13.32 -5.82 -8.66
CA GLY A 20 12.90 -6.87 -7.74
C GLY A 20 11.77 -7.77 -8.19
N GLY A 21 10.63 -7.18 -8.53
CA GLY A 21 9.42 -7.91 -8.87
C GLY A 21 8.33 -6.98 -9.37
N PHE A 22 7.34 -7.54 -10.04
CA PHE A 22 6.08 -6.88 -10.38
C PHE A 22 5.02 -7.88 -10.85
N VAL A 23 3.76 -7.47 -10.75
CA VAL A 23 2.58 -8.15 -11.31
C VAL A 23 2.07 -7.33 -12.51
N PRO A 24 2.43 -7.68 -13.75
CA PRO A 24 2.01 -6.91 -14.92
C PRO A 24 0.57 -7.15 -15.34
N ASN A 25 0.14 -8.40 -15.23
CA ASN A 25 -1.15 -8.86 -15.72
C ASN A 25 -1.91 -9.58 -14.62
N TYR A 26 -2.76 -8.81 -13.94
CA TYR A 26 -3.65 -9.34 -12.93
C TYR A 26 -4.67 -10.35 -13.47
N GLY A 27 -4.97 -10.33 -14.78
CA GLY A 27 -5.92 -11.25 -15.40
C GLY A 27 -5.38 -12.67 -15.60
N GLU A 28 -4.09 -12.81 -15.85
CA GLU A 28 -3.41 -14.10 -16.04
C GLU A 28 -2.80 -14.65 -14.74
N ARG A 29 -2.90 -13.87 -13.64
CA ARG A 29 -2.35 -14.21 -12.31
C ARG A 29 -0.86 -14.51 -12.37
N GLU A 30 -0.13 -13.70 -13.13
CA GLU A 30 1.31 -13.85 -13.32
C GLU A 30 2.09 -12.87 -12.45
N MET A 31 3.19 -13.36 -11.87
CA MET A 31 4.12 -12.58 -11.09
C MET A 31 5.53 -12.88 -11.56
N PHE A 32 6.30 -11.82 -11.80
CA PHE A 32 7.68 -11.87 -12.22
C PHE A 32 8.57 -11.44 -11.07
N LEU A 33 9.56 -12.26 -10.70
CA LEU A 33 10.45 -12.01 -9.58
C LEU A 33 11.91 -12.23 -9.96
N CYS A 34 12.76 -11.31 -9.53
CA CYS A 34 14.21 -11.44 -9.58
C CYS A 34 14.74 -11.62 -8.14
N ALA A 35 15.27 -12.80 -7.85
CA ALA A 35 15.92 -13.08 -6.57
C ALA A 35 17.30 -12.40 -6.52
N ILE A 36 17.33 -11.11 -6.16
CA ILE A 36 18.57 -10.34 -5.99
C ILE A 36 19.38 -10.89 -4.79
N SER A 37 18.69 -11.22 -3.70
CA SER A 37 19.20 -11.91 -2.51
C SER A 37 18.05 -12.62 -1.80
N GLU A 38 18.35 -13.55 -0.89
CA GLU A 38 17.32 -14.23 -0.08
C GLU A 38 16.51 -13.23 0.75
N GLY A 39 17.17 -12.27 1.41
CA GLY A 39 16.48 -11.24 2.19
C GLY A 39 15.62 -10.31 1.34
N TYR A 40 16.07 -9.98 0.13
CA TYR A 40 15.30 -9.16 -0.79
C TYR A 40 14.07 -9.91 -1.34
N LEU A 41 14.23 -11.20 -1.66
CA LEU A 41 13.14 -12.07 -2.09
C LEU A 41 12.10 -12.28 -0.99
N ALA A 42 12.55 -12.45 0.26
CA ALA A 42 11.68 -12.62 1.43
C ALA A 42 10.72 -11.45 1.67
N VAL A 43 11.08 -10.26 1.18
CA VAL A 43 10.22 -9.06 1.23
C VAL A 43 9.41 -8.89 -0.05
N THR A 44 10.03 -9.07 -1.21
CA THR A 44 9.37 -8.80 -2.51
C THR A 44 8.29 -9.84 -2.82
N PHE A 45 8.52 -11.11 -2.49
CA PHE A 45 7.55 -12.18 -2.74
C PHE A 45 6.20 -11.96 -2.04
N PRO A 46 6.12 -11.74 -0.71
CA PRO A 46 4.84 -11.49 -0.05
C PRO A 46 4.17 -10.19 -0.52
N HIS A 47 4.95 -9.16 -0.87
CA HIS A 47 4.41 -7.90 -1.40
C HIS A 47 3.65 -8.15 -2.72
N GLU A 48 4.32 -8.75 -3.71
CA GLU A 48 3.73 -9.00 -5.03
C GLU A 48 2.59 -10.05 -4.96
N LEU A 49 2.73 -11.08 -4.11
CA LEU A 49 1.67 -12.06 -3.88
C LEU A 49 0.41 -11.41 -3.28
N THR A 50 0.59 -10.41 -2.42
CA THR A 50 -0.53 -9.67 -1.83
C THR A 50 -1.33 -8.94 -2.91
N HIS A 51 -0.67 -8.31 -3.89
CA HIS A 51 -1.37 -7.68 -5.01
C HIS A 51 -2.21 -8.67 -5.81
N LEU A 52 -1.68 -9.86 -6.11
CA LEU A 52 -2.41 -10.91 -6.82
C LEU A 52 -3.66 -11.36 -6.07
N ILE A 53 -3.51 -11.73 -4.79
CA ILE A 53 -4.62 -12.22 -3.97
C ILE A 53 -5.66 -11.11 -3.77
N PHE A 54 -5.22 -9.90 -3.46
CA PHE A 54 -6.12 -8.80 -3.16
C PHE A 54 -6.91 -8.35 -4.39
N LYS A 55 -6.29 -8.40 -5.58
CA LYS A 55 -6.97 -8.14 -6.84
C LYS A 55 -8.01 -9.20 -7.18
N ASP A 56 -7.72 -10.48 -6.92
CA ASP A 56 -8.69 -11.57 -7.11
C ASP A 56 -9.92 -11.38 -6.21
N LEU A 57 -9.70 -11.01 -4.94
CA LEU A 57 -10.78 -10.69 -4.01
C LEU A 57 -11.60 -9.45 -4.42
N ALA A 58 -10.95 -8.44 -4.98
CA ALA A 58 -11.62 -7.23 -5.46
C ALA A 58 -12.43 -7.45 -6.76
N GLY A 59 -12.08 -8.49 -7.53
CA GLY A 59 -12.68 -8.77 -8.84
C GLY A 59 -12.54 -7.60 -9.81
N LYS A 60 -13.67 -7.12 -10.35
CA LYS A 60 -13.70 -6.01 -11.33
C LYS A 60 -13.50 -4.63 -10.71
N SER A 61 -13.45 -4.54 -9.38
CA SER A 61 -13.43 -3.26 -8.69
C SER A 61 -12.05 -2.61 -8.72
N ASN A 62 -12.06 -1.28 -8.65
CA ASN A 62 -10.82 -0.52 -8.59
C ASN A 62 -10.35 -0.42 -7.14
N ILE A 63 -9.11 -0.86 -6.88
CA ILE A 63 -8.51 -0.75 -5.56
C ILE A 63 -7.76 0.60 -5.53
N PRO A 64 -8.03 1.49 -4.56
CA PRO A 64 -7.25 2.71 -4.40
C PRO A 64 -5.75 2.41 -4.26
N LEU A 65 -4.90 3.22 -4.89
CA LEU A 65 -3.46 2.98 -4.95
C LEU A 65 -2.85 2.82 -3.55
N TRP A 66 -3.17 3.73 -2.62
CA TRP A 66 -2.70 3.66 -1.23
C TRP A 66 -3.11 2.35 -0.53
N LEU A 67 -4.31 1.82 -0.80
CA LEU A 67 -4.79 0.61 -0.13
C LEU A 67 -4.08 -0.63 -0.68
N ASN A 68 -3.90 -0.69 -2.00
CA ASN A 68 -3.20 -1.79 -2.66
C ASN A 68 -1.74 -1.88 -2.18
N GLU A 69 -1.03 -0.76 -2.19
CA GLU A 69 0.38 -0.66 -1.78
C GLU A 69 0.55 -0.78 -0.28
N GLY A 70 -0.33 -0.15 0.49
CA GLY A 70 -0.29 -0.20 1.95
C GLY A 70 -0.47 -1.60 2.48
N LEU A 71 -1.42 -2.38 1.91
CA LEU A 71 -1.63 -3.76 2.31
C LEU A 71 -0.46 -4.66 1.89
N ALA A 72 0.08 -4.47 0.69
CA ALA A 72 1.24 -5.23 0.21
C ALA A 72 2.47 -5.00 1.09
N ASN A 73 2.77 -3.75 1.46
CA ASN A 73 3.87 -3.43 2.38
C ASN A 73 3.64 -3.99 3.79
N TYR A 74 2.41 -3.87 4.31
CA TYR A 74 2.05 -4.37 5.64
C TYR A 74 2.25 -5.88 5.74
N GLU A 75 1.75 -6.67 4.78
CA GLU A 75 1.90 -8.13 4.80
C GLU A 75 3.35 -8.57 4.49
N ALA A 76 4.11 -7.77 3.73
CA ALA A 76 5.54 -7.99 3.51
C ALA A 76 6.44 -7.58 4.69
N SER A 77 5.86 -7.06 5.79
CA SER A 77 6.57 -6.65 7.01
C SER A 77 7.69 -5.62 6.78
N VAL A 78 7.54 -4.72 5.82
CA VAL A 78 8.53 -3.69 5.46
C VAL A 78 8.43 -2.47 6.39
N THR A 79 8.46 -2.71 7.70
CA THR A 79 7.93 -1.75 8.69
C THR A 79 8.96 -0.80 9.29
N SER A 80 10.27 -1.11 9.25
CA SER A 80 11.24 -0.48 10.15
C SER A 80 11.90 0.80 9.62
N VAL A 81 12.40 0.81 8.38
CA VAL A 81 13.14 1.96 7.82
C VAL A 81 12.19 3.11 7.42
N SER A 82 10.95 2.79 7.04
CA SER A 82 9.92 3.73 6.59
C SER A 82 9.34 4.59 7.72
N ASN A 83 9.32 4.08 8.96
CA ASN A 83 8.61 4.71 10.07
C ASN A 83 9.31 5.98 10.61
N GLU A 84 10.64 5.99 10.68
CA GLU A 84 11.40 7.15 11.16
C GLU A 84 11.26 8.35 10.20
N LEU A 85 11.38 8.10 8.90
CA LEU A 85 11.20 9.09 7.85
C LEU A 85 9.81 9.72 7.93
N LEU A 86 8.78 8.88 8.04
CA LEU A 86 7.40 9.34 8.14
C LEU A 86 7.15 10.12 9.42
N THR A 87 7.59 9.63 10.57
CA THR A 87 7.44 10.34 11.85
C THR A 87 8.08 11.72 11.79
N LYS A 88 9.28 11.82 11.22
CA LYS A 88 9.97 13.10 10.99
C LYS A 88 9.15 14.01 10.06
N SER A 89 8.65 13.47 8.95
CA SER A 89 7.85 14.22 7.97
C SER A 89 6.54 14.76 8.57
N ILE A 90 5.88 13.98 9.44
CA ILE A 90 4.70 14.43 10.18
C ILE A 90 5.04 15.59 11.10
N LYS A 91 6.11 15.47 11.90
CA LYS A 91 6.57 16.53 12.83
C LYS A 91 6.97 17.82 12.11
N GLN A 92 7.42 17.71 10.85
CA GLN A 92 7.82 18.85 10.02
C GLN A 92 6.67 19.40 9.17
N GLY A 93 5.49 18.77 9.16
CA GLY A 93 4.37 19.17 8.31
C GLY A 93 4.61 18.94 6.81
N THR A 94 5.56 18.06 6.45
CA THR A 94 5.91 17.75 5.05
C THR A 94 5.33 16.42 4.56
N HIS A 95 4.49 15.79 5.38
CA HIS A 95 3.83 14.54 5.04
C HIS A 95 2.74 14.76 3.99
N ILE A 96 2.39 13.71 3.25
CA ILE A 96 1.29 13.73 2.30
C ILE A 96 -0.01 13.91 3.09
N LEU A 97 -0.78 14.95 2.79
CA LEU A 97 -2.06 15.18 3.45
C LEU A 97 -3.01 14.01 3.14
N LEU A 98 -3.82 13.58 4.12
CA LEU A 98 -4.73 12.44 3.96
C LEU A 98 -5.62 12.56 2.71
N GLY A 99 -6.19 13.74 2.47
CA GLY A 99 -7.02 13.97 1.30
C GLY A 99 -6.27 13.79 -0.02
N ASP A 100 -4.98 14.14 -0.08
CA ASP A 100 -4.15 13.95 -1.26
C ASP A 100 -3.81 12.49 -1.44
N LEU A 101 -3.37 11.80 -0.37
CA LEU A 101 -3.07 10.37 -0.38
C LEU A 101 -4.25 9.54 -0.94
N LEU A 102 -5.47 9.85 -0.48
CA LEU A 102 -6.69 9.18 -0.92
C LEU A 102 -7.04 9.40 -2.42
N ARG A 103 -6.55 10.49 -3.02
CA ARG A 103 -6.81 10.84 -4.43
C ARG A 103 -5.69 10.39 -5.37
N MET A 104 -4.54 9.94 -4.86
CA MET A 104 -3.42 9.55 -5.70
C MET A 104 -3.76 8.34 -6.56
N THR A 105 -3.63 8.51 -7.88
CA THR A 105 -3.75 7.43 -8.89
C THR A 105 -2.41 7.12 -9.56
N ASN A 106 -1.37 7.89 -9.25
CA ASN A 106 0.00 7.72 -9.76
C ASN A 106 0.99 7.88 -8.60
N TYR A 107 2.10 7.15 -8.66
CA TYR A 107 3.18 7.31 -7.68
C TYR A 107 3.78 8.72 -7.73
N PRO A 108 4.21 9.27 -6.59
CA PRO A 108 4.90 10.55 -6.57
C PRO A 108 6.28 10.44 -7.25
N GLN A 109 6.76 11.58 -7.76
CA GLN A 109 8.06 11.66 -8.41
C GLN A 109 9.18 11.85 -7.38
N GLY A 110 10.32 11.19 -7.59
CA GLY A 110 11.45 11.20 -6.66
C GLY A 110 11.40 10.06 -5.64
N LYS A 111 12.58 9.60 -5.22
CA LYS A 111 12.75 8.44 -4.33
C LYS A 111 12.09 8.69 -2.97
N ASP A 112 12.47 9.76 -2.28
CA ASP A 112 12.00 10.07 -0.92
C ASP A 112 10.47 10.24 -0.87
N ALA A 113 9.88 10.86 -1.89
CA ALA A 113 8.43 11.03 -1.97
C ALA A 113 7.70 9.69 -2.15
N ARG A 114 8.28 8.74 -2.91
CA ARG A 114 7.72 7.38 -3.04
C ARG A 114 7.86 6.60 -1.75
N GLU A 115 9.02 6.67 -1.10
CA GLU A 115 9.24 6.03 0.20
C GLU A 115 8.24 6.56 1.24
N LEU A 116 7.99 7.87 1.24
CA LEU A 116 6.98 8.49 2.11
C LEU A 116 5.55 8.03 1.77
N PHE A 117 5.20 7.94 0.48
CA PHE A 117 3.90 7.40 0.04
C PHE A 117 3.69 5.96 0.51
N TYR A 118 4.69 5.10 0.35
CA TYR A 118 4.66 3.72 0.81
C TYR A 118 4.51 3.64 2.34
N ALA A 119 5.30 4.43 3.07
CA ALA A 119 5.25 4.49 4.53
C ALA A 119 3.86 4.91 5.05
N GLN A 120 3.28 5.97 4.47
CA GLN A 120 1.96 6.46 4.88
C GLN A 120 0.84 5.48 4.56
N SER A 121 0.89 4.89 3.37
CA SER A 121 -0.08 3.89 2.92
C SER A 121 -0.06 2.66 3.83
N GLU A 122 1.13 2.15 4.14
CA GLU A 122 1.34 1.03 5.06
C GLU A 122 0.81 1.37 6.46
N LYS A 123 1.21 2.50 7.04
CA LYS A 123 0.78 2.89 8.39
C LYS A 123 -0.72 3.07 8.51
N MET A 124 -1.38 3.51 7.44
CA MET A 124 -2.83 3.63 7.41
C MET A 124 -3.53 2.25 7.44
N VAL A 125 -3.01 1.27 6.71
CA VAL A 125 -3.50 -0.12 6.76
C VAL A 125 -3.17 -0.76 8.11
N GLU A 126 -1.94 -0.60 8.58
CA GLU A 126 -1.48 -1.07 9.88
C GLU A 126 -2.38 -0.53 10.99
N PHE A 127 -2.62 0.78 11.05
CA PHE A 127 -3.51 1.40 12.03
C PHE A 127 -4.90 0.76 12.05
N LEU A 128 -5.51 0.57 10.87
CA LEU A 128 -6.83 -0.04 10.76
C LEU A 128 -6.84 -1.49 11.23
N ILE A 129 -5.77 -2.24 11.01
CA ILE A 129 -5.66 -3.65 11.41
C ILE A 129 -5.28 -3.80 12.88
N THR A 130 -4.29 -3.07 13.37
CA THR A 130 -3.73 -3.23 14.72
C THR A 130 -4.64 -2.63 15.79
N GLN A 131 -5.29 -1.50 15.51
CA GLN A 131 -6.18 -0.84 16.48
C GLN A 131 -7.60 -1.41 16.46
N TYR A 132 -8.07 -1.91 15.32
CA TYR A 132 -9.49 -2.27 15.13
C TYR A 132 -9.72 -3.70 14.64
N GLY A 133 -8.67 -4.46 14.34
CA GLY A 133 -8.73 -5.87 14.00
C GLY A 133 -8.98 -6.18 12.52
N ARG A 134 -8.51 -7.34 12.09
CA ARG A 134 -8.62 -7.83 10.70
C ARG A 134 -10.07 -7.98 10.22
N GLU A 135 -11.01 -8.29 11.10
CA GLU A 135 -12.43 -8.45 10.72
C GLU A 135 -13.05 -7.12 10.27
N LYS A 136 -12.82 -6.03 11.02
CA LYS A 136 -13.28 -4.70 10.62
C LYS A 136 -12.57 -4.25 9.34
N PHE A 137 -11.26 -4.46 9.24
CA PHE A 137 -10.52 -4.14 8.01
C PHE A 137 -11.06 -4.89 6.79
N ARG A 138 -11.37 -6.19 6.92
CA ARG A 138 -11.99 -6.98 5.85
C ARG A 138 -13.33 -6.40 5.40
N LYS A 139 -14.18 -6.01 6.36
CA LYS A 139 -15.48 -5.34 6.08
C LYS A 139 -15.27 -3.99 5.39
N PHE A 140 -14.27 -3.22 5.79
CA PHE A 140 -13.91 -1.96 5.12
C PHE A 140 -13.53 -2.21 3.66
N CYS A 141 -12.70 -3.22 3.37
CA CYS A 141 -12.36 -3.61 2.01
C CYS A 141 -13.60 -4.02 1.19
N ASP A 142 -14.59 -4.70 1.78
CA ASP A 142 -15.85 -5.03 1.08
C ASP A 142 -16.60 -3.78 0.60
N PHE A 143 -16.58 -2.69 1.37
CA PHE A 143 -17.16 -1.42 0.94
C PHE A 143 -16.34 -0.78 -0.18
N VAL A 144 -15.01 -0.77 -0.07
CA VAL A 144 -14.11 -0.27 -1.12
C VAL A 144 -14.32 -1.04 -2.43
N PHE A 145 -14.43 -2.37 -2.37
CA PHE A 145 -14.72 -3.22 -3.52
C PHE A 145 -16.12 -3.01 -4.11
N LYS A 146 -17.03 -2.38 -3.38
CA LYS A 146 -18.32 -1.91 -3.92
C LYS A 146 -18.23 -0.49 -4.48
N ASN A 147 -17.01 -0.01 -4.76
CA ASN A 147 -16.69 1.34 -5.25
C ASN A 147 -17.23 2.46 -4.35
N LYS A 148 -17.34 2.20 -3.04
CA LYS A 148 -17.69 3.24 -2.08
C LYS A 148 -16.51 4.16 -1.84
N SER A 149 -16.79 5.44 -1.64
CA SER A 149 -15.77 6.40 -1.27
C SER A 149 -15.12 6.00 0.06
N PHE A 150 -13.89 6.43 0.29
CA PHE A 150 -13.20 6.20 1.56
C PHE A 150 -14.06 6.64 2.76
N LYS A 151 -14.70 7.81 2.65
CA LYS A 151 -15.61 8.35 3.67
C LYS A 151 -16.77 7.39 3.98
N GLU A 152 -17.48 6.92 2.94
CA GLU A 152 -18.56 5.97 3.11
C GLU A 152 -18.08 4.64 3.71
N ALA A 153 -16.97 4.10 3.21
CA ALA A 153 -16.42 2.83 3.68
C ALA A 153 -15.99 2.90 5.15
N VAL A 154 -15.29 3.97 5.55
CA VAL A 154 -14.87 4.17 6.94
C VAL A 154 -16.08 4.30 7.85
N PHE A 155 -17.05 5.17 7.56
CA PHE A 155 -18.18 5.37 8.47
C PHE A 155 -19.18 4.21 8.47
N SER A 156 -19.19 3.37 7.43
CA SER A 156 -19.99 2.15 7.45
C SER A 156 -19.47 1.10 8.44
N VAL A 157 -18.17 1.14 8.77
CA VAL A 157 -17.51 0.11 9.59
C VAL A 157 -17.07 0.64 10.96
N TYR A 158 -16.61 1.90 10.99
CA TYR A 158 -15.91 2.52 12.12
C TYR A 158 -16.65 3.75 12.67
N SER A 159 -17.97 3.90 12.43
CA SER A 159 -18.76 5.05 12.91
C SER A 159 -18.77 5.23 14.43
N LYS A 160 -18.51 4.16 15.20
CA LYS A 160 -18.36 4.24 16.66
C LYS A 160 -16.95 4.68 17.08
N ASP A 161 -15.98 4.52 16.18
CA ASP A 161 -14.57 4.75 16.44
C ASP A 161 -14.12 6.14 15.95
N PHE A 162 -14.74 6.67 14.89
CA PHE A 162 -14.41 7.96 14.28
C PHE A 162 -15.65 8.85 14.14
N LYS A 163 -15.55 10.11 14.60
CA LYS A 163 -16.63 11.10 14.47
C LYS A 163 -16.78 11.61 13.03
N ASP A 164 -15.65 11.92 12.42
CA ASP A 164 -15.53 12.43 11.06
C ASP A 164 -14.11 12.12 10.52
N LEU A 165 -13.80 12.60 9.31
CA LEU A 165 -12.52 12.32 8.67
C LEU A 165 -11.36 13.05 9.36
N GLU A 166 -11.63 14.13 10.07
CA GLU A 166 -10.63 14.86 10.83
C GLU A 166 -10.26 14.06 12.09
N ASP A 167 -11.25 13.54 12.82
CA ASP A 167 -11.02 12.63 13.97
C ASP A 167 -10.27 11.35 13.54
N PHE A 168 -10.57 10.81 12.36
CA PHE A 168 -9.78 9.72 11.76
C PHE A 168 -8.32 10.14 11.54
N ASN A 169 -8.10 11.29 10.89
CA ASN A 169 -6.77 11.78 10.55
C ASN A 169 -5.92 12.06 11.80
N ILE A 170 -6.51 12.70 12.81
CA ILE A 170 -5.85 12.99 14.10
C ILE A 170 -5.40 11.68 14.76
N LYS A 171 -6.28 10.68 14.87
CA LYS A 171 -5.95 9.40 15.50
C LYS A 171 -4.90 8.61 14.72
N LEU A 172 -4.94 8.68 13.38
CA LEU A 172 -3.90 8.09 12.54
C LEU A 172 -2.55 8.77 12.78
N VAL A 173 -2.50 10.10 12.82
CA VAL A 173 -1.27 10.85 13.10
C VAL A 173 -0.73 10.52 14.49
N GLU A 174 -1.60 10.49 15.52
CA GLU A 174 -1.24 10.08 16.88
C GLU A 174 -0.71 8.65 16.95
N TYR A 175 -1.26 7.72 16.16
CA TYR A 175 -0.77 6.36 16.07
C TYR A 175 0.66 6.31 15.48
N ILE A 176 0.92 7.09 14.44
CA ILE A 176 2.21 7.06 13.74
C ILE A 176 3.34 7.66 14.59
N VAL A 177 3.07 8.73 15.34
CA VAL A 177 4.11 9.47 16.08
C VAL A 177 4.35 8.97 17.51
N LYS A 178 3.59 7.97 17.97
CA LYS A 178 3.80 7.28 19.25
C LYS A 178 5.07 6.43 19.23
#